data_AF-A0A8T2XMG6-F1
#
_entry.id   AF-A0A8T2XMG6-F1
#
_cell.length_a   1.000
_cell.length_b   1.000
_cell.length_c   1.000
_cell.angle_alpha   90.00
_cell.angle_beta   90.00
_cell.angle_gamma   90.00
#
_symmetry.space_group_name_H-M   'P 1'
#
loop_
_entity.id
_entity.type
_entity.pdbx_description
1 polymer ?
#
loop_
_entity_poly.entity_id
_entity_poly.type
_entity_poly.pdbx_seq_one_letter_code
_entity_poly.pdbx_strand_id
1 'polypeptide(L)'
;MELGRPSSPAVRTIPIDSPISLNKFKQQNLPACKPVLKPSCVITSFLVLGFIFVPIGLTTLCASRTVVEIVDRYDSGCVPGAFRSNKVSFIKDTSLPKNCSRILKVRKHMKAPIYIYYQLDNYYQNHRRYVKSRSDQQLLHGLKSNNTSSCEPEEFNNGLPVVPCGLIAWSLFNDTYTFIRGTKELRINRRNIAWESDRDSKFGKHVYPLNFQNGTLIGGGKLDPHIPVCIDSLLLFISLLYP
;
A
#
# COMPACT_ATOMS: atom_id res chain seq x y z
N MET A 1 5.51 57.06 82.00
CA MET A 1 4.40 58.02 81.84
C MET A 1 4.23 58.27 80.35
N GLU A 2 3.00 58.16 79.87
CA GLU A 2 2.45 58.63 78.59
C GLU A 2 2.93 58.04 77.24
N LEU A 3 2.01 57.24 76.68
CA LEU A 3 1.37 57.38 75.36
C LEU A 3 2.12 58.12 74.23
N GLY A 4 2.37 57.38 73.15
CA GLY A 4 2.55 57.91 71.80
C GLY A 4 1.96 56.94 70.77
N ARG A 5 0.79 57.28 70.23
CA ARG A 5 0.11 56.55 69.13
C ARG A 5 0.77 56.94 67.81
N PRO A 6 1.03 55.99 66.90
CA PRO A 6 0.88 56.30 65.48
C PRO A 6 -0.02 55.31 64.75
N SER A 7 -0.79 55.90 63.84
CA SER A 7 -1.77 55.38 62.88
C SER A 7 -1.57 53.96 62.34
N SER A 8 -2.66 53.18 62.33
CA SER A 8 -2.81 51.97 61.54
C SER A 8 -2.60 52.24 60.04
N PRO A 9 -1.84 51.41 59.30
CA PRO A 9 -1.83 51.46 57.85
C PRO A 9 -3.17 50.90 57.34
N ALA A 10 -3.80 51.62 56.43
CA ALA A 10 -5.01 51.19 55.76
C ALA A 10 -4.76 49.89 54.98
N VAL A 11 -5.25 48.77 55.50
CA VAL A 11 -5.32 47.51 54.74
C VAL A 11 -6.39 47.72 53.69
N ARG A 12 -5.97 47.89 52.43
CA ARG A 12 -6.84 47.81 51.27
C ARG A 12 -7.52 46.44 51.28
N THR A 13 -8.78 46.42 51.70
CA THR A 13 -9.68 45.30 51.40
C THR A 13 -9.86 45.33 49.88
N ILE A 14 -9.24 44.40 49.17
CA ILE A 14 -9.55 44.17 47.76
C ILE A 14 -11.01 43.72 47.77
N PRO A 15 -11.95 44.46 47.15
CA PRO A 15 -13.31 44.00 47.05
C PRO A 15 -13.26 42.77 46.13
N ILE A 16 -13.49 41.58 46.69
CA ILE A 16 -13.75 40.38 45.90
C ILE A 16 -15.18 40.51 45.40
N ASP A 17 -15.37 41.42 44.45
CA ASP A 17 -16.65 41.69 43.79
C ASP A 17 -16.52 41.32 42.31
N SER A 18 -15.90 40.17 42.05
CA SER A 18 -16.14 39.44 40.81
C SER A 18 -17.24 38.42 41.12
N PRO A 19 -18.41 38.46 40.44
CA PRO A 19 -19.37 37.39 40.59
C PRO A 19 -18.65 36.12 40.13
N ILE A 20 -18.43 35.17 41.04
CA ILE A 20 -17.90 33.85 40.69
C ILE A 20 -18.86 33.33 39.63
N SER A 21 -18.44 33.38 38.36
CA SER A 21 -19.32 33.05 37.25
C SER A 21 -19.83 31.63 37.50
N LEU A 22 -21.13 31.49 37.72
CA LEU A 22 -21.81 30.25 38.13
C LEU A 22 -21.94 29.28 36.94
N ASN A 23 -20.83 29.12 36.22
CA ASN A 23 -20.71 28.28 35.04
C ASN A 23 -20.37 26.86 35.49
N LYS A 24 -21.30 25.93 35.25
CA LYS A 24 -21.16 24.49 35.57
C LYS A 24 -19.86 23.88 35.04
N PHE A 25 -19.33 24.39 33.93
CA PHE A 25 -18.03 23.98 33.37
C PHE A 25 -16.85 24.36 34.28
N LYS A 26 -16.78 25.63 34.75
CA LYS A 26 -15.73 26.08 35.68
C LYS A 26 -15.84 25.43 37.06
N GLN A 27 -17.06 25.09 37.47
CA GLN A 27 -17.35 24.37 38.72
C GLN A 27 -17.20 22.85 38.60
N GLN A 28 -16.85 22.34 37.41
CA GLN A 28 -16.72 20.90 37.11
C GLN A 28 -17.98 20.08 37.49
N ASN A 29 -19.16 20.69 37.39
CA ASN A 29 -20.44 20.12 37.76
C ASN A 29 -21.34 19.94 36.54
N LEU A 30 -20.75 19.39 35.47
CA LEU A 30 -21.49 18.98 34.28
C LEU A 30 -22.12 17.60 34.50
N PRO A 31 -23.28 17.31 33.90
CA PRO A 31 -23.85 15.97 33.94
C PRO A 31 -22.88 15.01 33.28
N ALA A 32 -22.35 14.07 34.07
CA ALA A 32 -21.43 13.05 33.62
C ALA A 32 -22.00 11.68 34.00
N CYS A 33 -22.05 10.78 33.03
CA CYS A 33 -22.24 9.37 33.32
C CYS A 33 -20.91 8.81 33.85
N LYS A 34 -20.91 8.30 35.09
CA LYS A 34 -19.74 7.66 35.71
C LYS A 34 -19.99 6.15 35.76
N PRO A 35 -19.67 5.40 34.69
CA PRO A 35 -19.92 3.98 34.68
C PRO A 35 -19.02 3.28 35.71
N VAL A 36 -19.64 2.67 36.71
CA VAL A 36 -18.94 1.82 37.68
C VAL A 36 -18.98 0.38 37.15
N LEU A 37 -17.81 -0.16 36.81
CA LEU A 37 -17.68 -1.52 36.29
C LEU A 37 -17.90 -2.55 37.41
N LYS A 38 -19.15 -2.99 37.57
CA LYS A 38 -19.50 -4.09 38.48
C LYS A 38 -19.12 -5.45 37.85
N PRO A 39 -18.63 -6.43 38.63
CA PRO A 39 -18.26 -7.75 38.12
C PRO A 39 -19.35 -8.41 37.26
N SER A 40 -20.62 -8.35 37.68
CA SER A 40 -21.74 -8.91 36.92
C SER A 40 -21.93 -8.27 35.54
N CYS A 41 -21.78 -6.94 35.44
CA CYS A 41 -21.90 -6.22 34.18
C CYS A 41 -20.76 -6.61 33.21
N VAL A 42 -19.54 -6.74 33.75
CA VAL A 42 -18.37 -7.15 32.98
C VAL A 42 -18.52 -8.59 32.47
N ILE A 43 -18.94 -9.52 33.32
CA ILE A 43 -19.18 -10.93 32.93
C ILE A 43 -20.23 -11.01 31.83
N THR A 44 -21.37 -10.33 31.97
CA THR A 44 -22.41 -10.28 30.94
C THR A 44 -21.88 -9.71 29.63
N SER A 45 -21.07 -8.64 29.68
CA SER A 45 -20.51 -8.04 28.46
C SER A 45 -19.59 -9.01 27.71
N PHE A 46 -18.74 -9.77 28.42
CA PHE A 46 -17.87 -10.77 27.80
C PHE A 46 -18.66 -11.96 27.23
N LEU A 47 -19.74 -12.40 27.88
CA LEU A 47 -20.61 -13.45 27.35
C LEU A 47 -21.30 -13.01 26.06
N VAL A 48 -21.80 -11.78 26.00
CA VAL A 48 -22.39 -11.20 24.78
C VAL A 48 -21.36 -11.10 23.67
N LEU A 49 -20.15 -10.61 23.98
CA LEU A 49 -19.06 -10.51 23.01
C LEU A 49 -18.66 -11.89 22.47
N GLY A 50 -18.57 -12.90 23.35
CA GLY A 50 -18.28 -14.28 22.97
C GLY A 50 -19.37 -14.86 22.06
N PHE A 51 -20.65 -14.65 22.40
CA PHE A 51 -21.78 -15.09 21.58
C PHE A 51 -21.78 -14.45 20.17
N ILE A 52 -21.25 -13.24 20.03
CA ILE A 52 -21.12 -12.55 18.73
C ILE A 52 -19.87 -13.04 17.97
N PHE A 53 -18.71 -13.11 18.64
CA PHE A 53 -17.44 -13.40 17.96
C PHE A 53 -17.23 -14.87 17.64
N VAL A 54 -17.80 -15.81 18.41
CA VAL A 54 -17.72 -17.25 18.10
C VAL A 54 -18.35 -17.59 16.74
N PRO A 55 -19.61 -17.21 16.43
CA PRO A 55 -20.20 -17.51 15.12
C PRO A 55 -19.49 -16.76 13.98
N ILE A 56 -19.05 -15.51 14.19
CA ILE A 56 -18.25 -14.77 13.20
C ILE A 56 -16.92 -15.48 12.93
N GLY A 57 -16.24 -15.95 13.99
CA GLY A 57 -15.00 -16.71 13.86
C GLY A 57 -15.20 -18.04 13.13
N LEU A 58 -16.25 -18.79 13.46
CA LEU A 58 -16.58 -20.06 12.79
C LEU A 58 -16.91 -19.85 11.31
N THR A 59 -17.75 -18.88 10.99
CA THR A 59 -18.12 -18.56 9.60
C THR A 59 -16.91 -18.12 8.79
N THR A 60 -16.06 -17.25 9.34
CA THR A 60 -14.82 -16.80 8.69
C THR A 60 -13.82 -17.95 8.49
N LEU A 61 -13.66 -18.82 9.49
CA LEU A 61 -12.78 -19.99 9.40
C LEU A 61 -13.27 -21.00 8.35
N CYS A 62 -14.58 -21.25 8.30
CA CYS A 62 -15.18 -22.08 7.25
C CYS A 62 -14.92 -21.46 5.88
N ALA A 63 -15.19 -20.17 5.69
CA ALA A 63 -14.93 -19.47 4.43
C ALA A 63 -13.45 -19.58 4.03
N SER A 64 -12.52 -19.33 4.95
CA SER A 64 -11.07 -19.43 4.71
C SER A 64 -10.64 -20.83 4.26
N ARG A 65 -11.18 -21.90 4.89
CA ARG A 65 -10.84 -23.29 4.53
C ARG A 65 -11.37 -23.74 3.16
N THR A 66 -12.37 -23.06 2.61
CA THR A 66 -12.89 -23.36 1.27
C THR A 66 -12.00 -22.84 0.14
N VAL A 67 -11.14 -21.85 0.42
CA VAL A 67 -10.23 -21.29 -0.57
C VAL A 67 -9.18 -22.33 -0.95
N VAL A 68 -9.01 -22.54 -2.26
CA VAL A 68 -7.97 -23.41 -2.82
C VAL A 68 -6.88 -22.51 -3.38
N GLU A 69 -5.66 -22.68 -2.88
CA GLU A 69 -4.48 -21.93 -3.30
C GLU A 69 -3.39 -22.89 -3.77
N ILE A 70 -2.60 -22.45 -4.76
CA ILE A 70 -1.42 -23.16 -5.26
C ILE A 70 -0.28 -22.16 -5.30
N VAL A 71 0.79 -22.47 -4.57
CA VAL A 71 2.03 -21.67 -4.53
C VAL A 71 3.15 -22.53 -5.13
N ASP A 72 3.79 -22.04 -6.20
CA ASP A 72 5.00 -22.64 -6.77
C ASP A 72 6.12 -21.60 -6.83
N ARG A 73 7.26 -21.94 -6.23
CA ARG A 73 8.45 -21.09 -6.25
C ARG A 73 9.33 -21.45 -7.44
N TYR A 74 9.48 -20.51 -8.36
CA TYR A 74 10.21 -20.72 -9.61
C TYR A 74 11.62 -20.10 -9.64
N ASP A 75 12.00 -19.32 -8.61
CA ASP A 75 13.28 -18.61 -8.50
C ASP A 75 14.52 -19.53 -8.48
N SER A 76 14.36 -20.77 -7.99
CA SER A 76 15.41 -21.80 -7.98
C SER A 76 15.14 -22.92 -8.98
N GLY A 77 13.88 -23.08 -9.39
CA GLY A 77 13.44 -24.10 -10.35
C GLY A 77 13.74 -23.74 -11.80
N CYS A 78 13.79 -22.45 -12.12
CA CYS A 78 14.03 -21.96 -13.48
C CYS A 78 15.49 -21.53 -13.74
N VAL A 79 16.31 -21.46 -12.69
CA VAL A 79 17.74 -21.15 -12.82
C VAL A 79 18.52 -22.46 -13.01
N PRO A 80 19.30 -22.62 -14.10
CA PRO A 80 20.11 -23.81 -14.31
C PRO A 80 21.10 -24.04 -13.18
N GLY A 81 21.46 -25.30 -12.91
CA GLY A 81 22.35 -25.69 -11.80
C GLY A 81 23.66 -24.90 -11.75
N ALA A 82 24.26 -24.64 -12.91
CA ALA A 82 25.52 -23.88 -13.05
C ALA A 82 25.44 -22.43 -12.54
N PHE A 83 24.24 -21.82 -12.54
CA PHE A 83 24.03 -20.43 -12.15
C PHE A 83 23.35 -20.26 -10.79
N ARG A 84 23.17 -21.33 -10.01
CA ARG A 84 22.47 -21.26 -8.72
C ARG A 84 23.21 -20.40 -7.68
N SER A 85 24.54 -20.41 -7.71
CA SER A 85 25.38 -19.58 -6.84
C SER A 85 25.40 -18.11 -7.24
N ASN A 86 25.27 -17.82 -8.54
CA ASN A 86 25.21 -16.47 -9.08
C ASN A 86 24.00 -16.31 -10.01
N LYS A 87 22.82 -16.14 -9.42
CA LYS A 87 21.57 -15.93 -10.19
C LYS A 87 21.62 -14.65 -11.03
N VAL A 88 22.36 -13.64 -10.57
CA VAL A 88 22.45 -12.33 -11.23
C VAL A 88 23.16 -12.42 -12.58
N SER A 89 24.23 -13.23 -12.69
CA SER A 89 24.90 -13.43 -13.98
C SER A 89 23.98 -14.08 -15.00
N PHE A 90 23.16 -15.05 -14.58
CA PHE A 90 22.14 -15.64 -15.44
C PHE A 90 21.10 -14.59 -15.87
N ILE A 91 20.54 -13.82 -14.94
CA ILE A 91 19.50 -12.82 -15.28
C ILE A 91 20.01 -11.76 -16.26
N LYS A 92 21.26 -11.30 -16.09
CA LYS A 92 21.86 -10.27 -16.95
C LYS A 92 22.27 -10.76 -18.33
N ASP A 93 22.47 -12.07 -18.50
CA ASP A 93 22.90 -12.64 -19.77
C ASP A 93 21.71 -12.76 -20.74
N THR A 94 21.69 -11.87 -21.75
CA THR A 94 20.67 -11.81 -22.80
C THR A 94 20.80 -12.91 -23.85
N SER A 95 21.94 -13.62 -23.90
CA SER A 95 22.16 -14.68 -24.88
C SER A 95 21.46 -15.99 -24.50
N LEU A 96 21.16 -16.17 -23.21
CA LEU A 96 20.59 -17.40 -22.67
C LEU A 96 19.05 -17.33 -22.61
N PRO A 97 18.33 -18.34 -23.12
CA PRO A 97 16.87 -18.38 -23.04
C PRO A 97 16.40 -18.46 -21.58
N LYS A 98 15.41 -17.64 -21.22
CA LYS A 98 14.82 -17.57 -19.86
C LYS A 98 13.50 -18.31 -19.72
N ASN A 99 13.07 -18.99 -20.77
CA ASN A 99 11.82 -19.74 -20.77
C ASN A 99 11.92 -20.91 -19.79
N CYS A 100 10.89 -21.04 -18.94
CA CYS A 100 10.85 -22.07 -17.92
C CYS A 100 9.46 -22.68 -17.81
N SER A 101 9.40 -24.01 -17.78
CA SER A 101 8.16 -24.76 -17.64
C SER A 101 8.07 -25.35 -16.23
N ARG A 102 6.94 -25.12 -15.56
CA ARG A 102 6.64 -25.62 -14.22
C ARG A 102 5.34 -26.42 -14.24
N ILE A 103 5.33 -27.56 -13.55
CA ILE A 103 4.16 -28.43 -13.47
C ILE A 103 3.43 -28.16 -12.14
N LEU A 104 2.25 -27.56 -12.23
CA LEU A 104 1.40 -27.26 -11.07
C LEU A 104 0.41 -28.39 -10.83
N LYS A 105 0.41 -28.95 -9.62
CA LYS A 105 -0.53 -30.01 -9.22
C LYS A 105 -1.76 -29.42 -8.52
N VAL A 106 -2.89 -29.40 -9.22
CA VAL A 106 -4.18 -28.93 -8.68
C VAL A 106 -4.86 -30.07 -7.92
N ARG A 107 -4.75 -30.08 -6.58
CA ARG A 107 -5.28 -31.18 -5.74
C ARG A 107 -6.80 -31.12 -5.52
N LYS A 108 -7.40 -29.94 -5.62
CA LYS A 108 -8.83 -29.69 -5.40
C LYS A 108 -9.37 -28.84 -6.54
N HIS A 109 -10.65 -29.01 -6.85
CA HIS A 109 -11.32 -28.20 -7.85
C HIS A 109 -11.33 -26.70 -7.44
N MET A 110 -10.80 -25.83 -8.30
CA MET A 110 -10.83 -24.37 -8.11
C MET A 110 -12.05 -23.80 -8.83
N LYS A 111 -13.02 -23.28 -8.06
CA LYS A 111 -14.21 -22.62 -8.62
C LYS A 111 -13.82 -21.26 -9.20
N ALA A 112 -14.31 -20.92 -10.38
CA ALA A 112 -14.10 -19.61 -10.98
C ALA A 112 -14.76 -18.48 -10.16
N PRO A 113 -14.22 -17.24 -10.16
CA PRO A 113 -13.01 -16.79 -10.86
C PRO A 113 -11.70 -17.24 -10.17
N ILE A 114 -10.68 -17.54 -10.98
CA ILE A 114 -9.34 -17.89 -10.51
C ILE A 114 -8.44 -16.68 -10.69
N TYR A 115 -7.79 -16.25 -9.61
CA TYR A 115 -6.84 -15.15 -9.62
C TYR A 115 -5.41 -15.68 -9.62
N ILE A 116 -4.52 -14.96 -10.30
CA ILE A 116 -3.09 -15.28 -10.39
C ILE A 116 -2.33 -14.14 -9.73
N TYR A 117 -1.50 -14.48 -8.76
CA TYR A 117 -0.64 -13.54 -8.05
C TYR A 117 0.81 -13.95 -8.24
N TYR A 118 1.70 -12.97 -8.33
CA TYR A 118 3.13 -13.16 -8.19
C TYR A 118 3.53 -12.68 -6.79
N GLN A 119 4.49 -13.37 -6.18
CA GLN A 119 5.04 -13.02 -4.87
C GLN A 119 6.52 -12.68 -5.02
N LEU A 120 6.92 -11.55 -4.45
CA LEU A 120 8.31 -11.10 -4.41
C LEU A 120 8.77 -11.08 -2.95
N ASP A 121 9.78 -11.88 -2.64
CA ASP A 121 10.41 -11.89 -1.32
C ASP A 121 11.64 -10.97 -1.32
N ASN A 122 11.96 -10.38 -0.16
CA ASN A 122 13.08 -9.45 0.03
C ASN A 122 13.06 -8.22 -0.90
N TYR A 123 11.86 -7.74 -1.24
CA TYR A 123 11.65 -6.57 -2.07
C TYR A 123 10.94 -5.46 -1.27
N TYR A 124 11.72 -4.46 -0.82
CA TYR A 124 11.28 -3.47 0.17
C TYR A 124 10.59 -2.26 -0.46
N GLN A 125 9.37 -2.47 -0.98
CA GLN A 125 8.56 -1.39 -1.56
C GLN A 125 8.23 -0.28 -0.53
N ASN A 126 8.11 -0.63 0.75
CA ASN A 126 7.78 0.32 1.82
C ASN A 126 8.92 1.29 2.20
N HIS A 127 10.10 1.18 1.59
CA HIS A 127 11.22 2.07 1.90
C HIS A 127 10.89 3.52 1.53
N ARG A 128 11.06 4.47 2.47
CA ARG A 128 10.62 5.88 2.33
C ARG A 128 11.06 6.54 1.02
N ARG A 129 12.31 6.32 0.57
CA ARG A 129 12.79 6.89 -0.72
C ARG A 129 12.15 6.23 -1.93
N TYR A 130 11.85 4.94 -1.85
CA TYR A 130 11.20 4.21 -2.93
C TYR A 130 9.75 4.66 -3.09
N VAL A 131 8.99 4.73 -1.99
CA VAL A 131 7.60 5.21 -1.98
C VAL A 131 7.48 6.64 -2.51
N LYS A 132 8.44 7.51 -2.17
CA LYS A 132 8.47 8.90 -2.64
C LYS A 132 8.89 9.06 -4.10
N SER A 133 9.53 8.05 -4.69
CA SER A 133 10.08 8.13 -6.05
C SER A 133 9.01 7.89 -7.12
N ARG A 134 8.10 8.87 -7.23
CA ARG A 134 7.07 9.02 -8.26
C ARG A 134 6.55 10.47 -8.26
N SER A 135 5.87 10.87 -9.33
CA SER A 135 5.15 12.15 -9.41
C SER A 135 3.68 11.93 -9.73
N ASP A 136 2.81 12.12 -8.74
CA ASP A 136 1.36 11.93 -8.91
C ASP A 136 0.78 12.94 -9.92
N GLN A 137 1.33 14.16 -9.97
CA GLN A 137 0.96 15.16 -10.98
C GLN A 137 1.34 14.72 -12.39
N GLN A 138 2.51 14.08 -12.57
CA GLN A 138 2.90 13.53 -13.87
C GLN A 138 2.02 12.32 -14.27
N LEU A 139 1.66 11.47 -13.31
CA LEU A 139 0.78 10.33 -13.55
C LEU A 139 -0.64 10.75 -13.95
N LEU A 140 -1.08 11.95 -13.53
CA LEU A 140 -2.38 12.52 -13.88
C LEU A 140 -2.36 13.37 -15.15
N HIS A 141 -1.34 14.21 -15.32
CA HIS A 141 -1.30 15.25 -16.37
C HIS A 141 -0.18 15.05 -17.41
N GLY A 142 0.65 14.02 -17.27
CA GLY A 142 1.78 13.74 -18.15
C GLY A 142 2.84 14.84 -18.08
N LEU A 143 3.36 15.23 -19.25
CA LEU A 143 4.39 16.27 -19.40
C LEU A 143 3.94 17.68 -19.03
N LYS A 144 2.66 17.90 -18.73
CA LYS A 144 2.19 19.21 -18.23
C LYS A 144 2.67 19.49 -16.80
N SER A 145 3.12 18.47 -16.09
CA SER A 145 3.71 18.60 -14.76
C SER A 145 5.21 18.84 -14.86
N ASN A 146 5.70 19.93 -14.27
CA ASN A 146 7.14 20.23 -14.15
C ASN A 146 7.73 19.78 -12.81
N ASN A 147 6.90 19.28 -11.88
CA ASN A 147 7.35 18.89 -10.55
C ASN A 147 7.64 17.38 -10.50
N THR A 148 8.85 17.03 -10.90
CA THR A 148 9.32 15.64 -10.98
C THR A 148 10.55 15.37 -10.12
N SER A 149 10.99 16.32 -9.29
CA SER A 149 12.17 16.17 -8.42
C SER A 149 12.05 15.03 -7.40
N SER A 150 10.84 14.59 -7.08
CA SER A 150 10.63 13.42 -6.24
C SER A 150 11.04 12.12 -6.93
N CYS A 151 11.08 12.09 -8.26
CA CYS A 151 11.40 10.91 -9.08
C CYS A 151 12.90 10.60 -9.19
N GLU A 152 13.79 11.41 -8.61
CA GLU A 152 15.22 11.12 -8.64
C GLU A 152 15.52 9.68 -8.13
N PRO A 153 16.45 8.95 -8.77
CA PRO A 153 17.29 9.36 -9.91
C PRO A 153 16.64 9.18 -11.30
N GLU A 154 15.49 8.50 -11.39
CA GLU A 154 14.85 8.10 -12.65
C GLU A 154 13.85 9.17 -13.17
N GLU A 155 14.28 10.43 -13.11
CA GLU A 155 13.52 11.59 -13.59
C GLU A 155 13.80 11.87 -15.08
N PHE A 156 15.07 11.79 -15.46
CA PHE A 156 15.55 12.07 -16.80
C PHE A 156 16.40 10.91 -17.32
N ASN A 157 16.34 10.70 -18.63
CA ASN A 157 17.25 9.80 -19.34
C ASN A 157 17.81 10.54 -20.55
N ASN A 158 19.15 10.67 -20.62
CA ASN A 158 19.85 11.47 -21.64
C ASN A 158 19.35 12.92 -21.77
N GLY A 159 19.00 13.56 -20.64
CA GLY A 159 18.52 14.94 -20.60
C GLY A 159 17.06 15.14 -21.04
N LEU A 160 16.34 14.07 -21.39
CA LEU A 160 14.92 14.10 -21.72
C LEU A 160 14.08 13.53 -20.57
N PRO A 161 12.89 14.09 -20.29
CA PRO A 161 12.05 13.63 -19.19
C PRO A 161 11.56 12.19 -19.42
N VAL A 162 11.50 11.41 -18.35
CA VAL A 162 10.96 10.05 -18.37
C VAL A 162 9.50 10.09 -17.92
N VAL A 163 8.62 9.40 -18.65
CA VAL A 163 7.22 9.22 -18.29
C VAL A 163 6.90 7.72 -18.30
N PRO A 164 6.32 7.16 -17.23
CA PRO A 164 6.26 7.71 -15.88
C PRO A 164 7.65 7.68 -15.20
N CYS A 165 7.98 8.72 -14.44
CA CYS A 165 9.24 8.84 -13.72
C CYS A 165 9.24 8.09 -12.39
N GLY A 166 10.45 7.79 -11.90
CA GLY A 166 10.69 7.30 -10.55
C GLY A 166 10.89 5.78 -10.42
N LEU A 167 11.44 5.37 -9.28
CA LEU A 167 11.89 4.00 -9.00
C LEU A 167 10.76 2.97 -9.01
N ILE A 168 9.54 3.39 -8.68
CA ILE A 168 8.37 2.49 -8.65
C ILE A 168 8.04 2.01 -10.05
N ALA A 169 7.98 2.94 -11.01
CA ALA A 169 7.80 2.58 -12.40
C ALA A 169 9.01 1.84 -12.94
N TRP A 170 10.22 2.34 -12.64
CA TRP A 170 11.46 1.79 -13.17
C TRP A 170 11.69 0.32 -12.82
N SER A 171 11.25 -0.15 -11.65
CA SER A 171 11.39 -1.55 -11.22
C SER A 171 10.14 -2.40 -11.41
N LEU A 172 9.32 -2.06 -12.41
CA LEU A 172 8.14 -2.82 -12.80
C LEU A 172 8.48 -4.30 -13.07
N PHE A 173 7.66 -5.20 -12.53
CA PHE A 173 7.80 -6.63 -12.80
C PHE A 173 7.53 -6.98 -14.26
N ASN A 174 8.34 -7.87 -14.84
CA ASN A 174 8.36 -8.13 -16.29
C ASN A 174 8.19 -9.59 -16.70
N ASP A 175 8.02 -10.53 -15.77
CA ASP A 175 7.80 -11.92 -16.16
C ASP A 175 6.40 -12.10 -16.76
N THR A 176 6.33 -13.02 -17.72
CA THR A 176 5.08 -13.39 -18.38
C THR A 176 4.75 -14.85 -18.15
N TYR A 177 3.53 -15.10 -17.71
CA TYR A 177 3.02 -16.45 -17.48
C TYR A 177 2.06 -16.89 -18.59
N THR A 178 2.17 -18.16 -18.98
CA THR A 178 1.22 -18.89 -19.82
C THR A 178 0.87 -20.20 -19.14
N PHE A 179 -0.41 -20.58 -19.18
CA PHE A 179 -0.89 -21.81 -18.54
C PHE A 179 -1.47 -22.75 -19.58
N ILE A 180 -1.08 -24.02 -19.52
CA ILE A 180 -1.57 -25.06 -20.41
C ILE A 180 -2.12 -26.19 -19.54
N ARG A 181 -3.35 -26.62 -19.84
CA ARG A 181 -4.00 -27.78 -19.20
C ARG A 181 -4.19 -28.87 -20.24
N GLY A 182 -3.37 -29.92 -20.16
CA GLY A 182 -3.34 -30.98 -21.18
C GLY A 182 -2.85 -30.39 -22.50
N THR A 183 -3.73 -30.29 -23.49
CA THR A 183 -3.46 -29.67 -24.80
C THR A 183 -4.10 -28.28 -24.97
N LYS A 184 -4.88 -27.81 -23.98
CA LYS A 184 -5.62 -26.56 -24.06
C LYS A 184 -4.89 -25.43 -23.34
N GLU A 185 -4.65 -24.33 -24.04
CA GLU A 185 -4.16 -23.10 -23.44
C GLU A 185 -5.27 -22.40 -22.63
N LEU A 186 -4.93 -21.98 -21.41
CA LEU A 186 -5.80 -21.20 -20.55
C LEU A 186 -5.48 -19.71 -20.74
N ARG A 187 -6.41 -19.00 -21.40
CA ARG A 187 -6.26 -17.55 -21.64
C ARG A 187 -6.35 -16.79 -20.32
N ILE A 188 -5.32 -16.01 -20.02
CA ILE A 188 -5.27 -15.12 -18.85
C ILE A 188 -5.81 -13.75 -19.25
N ASN A 189 -6.80 -13.25 -18.52
CA ASN A 189 -7.24 -11.87 -18.68
C ASN A 189 -6.35 -10.94 -17.83
N ARG A 190 -5.66 -9.99 -18.48
CA ARG A 190 -4.82 -8.98 -17.83
C ARG A 190 -5.46 -7.58 -17.80
N ARG A 191 -6.73 -7.46 -18.19
CA ARG A 191 -7.48 -6.19 -18.20
C ARG A 191 -8.33 -6.05 -16.95
N ASN A 192 -8.57 -4.81 -16.52
CA ASN A 192 -9.45 -4.47 -15.39
C ASN A 192 -9.06 -5.12 -14.05
N ILE A 193 -7.76 -5.30 -13.83
CA ILE A 193 -7.21 -5.90 -12.60
C ILE A 193 -6.84 -4.88 -11.52
N ALA A 194 -6.66 -3.61 -11.90
CA ALA A 194 -6.46 -2.49 -10.96
C ALA A 194 -7.79 -2.00 -10.39
N TRP A 195 -7.77 -1.24 -9.28
CA TRP A 195 -8.96 -0.62 -8.73
C TRP A 195 -9.59 0.36 -9.71
N GLU A 196 -10.93 0.43 -9.69
CA GLU A 196 -11.70 1.34 -10.55
C GLU A 196 -11.31 2.80 -10.31
N SER A 197 -11.17 3.20 -9.04
CA SER A 197 -10.69 4.54 -8.66
C SER A 197 -9.33 4.89 -9.27
N ASP A 198 -8.41 3.93 -9.33
CA ASP A 198 -7.09 4.17 -9.92
C ASP A 198 -7.24 4.43 -11.44
N ARG A 199 -7.93 3.54 -12.16
CA ARG A 199 -8.11 3.65 -13.61
C ARG A 199 -8.86 4.91 -14.04
N ASP A 200 -9.89 5.30 -13.28
CA ASP A 200 -10.84 6.31 -13.71
C ASP A 200 -10.57 7.72 -13.17
N SER A 201 -9.91 7.84 -12.01
CA SER A 201 -9.75 9.13 -11.32
C SER A 201 -8.31 9.49 -10.96
N LYS A 202 -7.49 8.51 -10.57
CA LYS A 202 -6.13 8.79 -10.03
C LYS A 202 -5.08 8.96 -11.12
N PHE A 203 -5.22 8.23 -12.23
CA PHE A 203 -4.27 8.25 -13.35
C PHE A 203 -4.91 8.83 -14.61
N GLY A 204 -4.14 9.60 -15.37
CA GLY A 204 -4.64 10.30 -16.56
C GLY A 204 -4.88 9.35 -17.74
N LYS A 205 -6.03 9.48 -18.40
CA LYS A 205 -6.43 8.67 -19.58
C LYS A 205 -5.55 8.90 -20.82
N HIS A 206 -4.87 10.04 -20.87
CA HIS A 206 -4.04 10.47 -22.01
C HIS A 206 -2.58 10.68 -21.61
N VAL A 207 -2.09 9.86 -20.66
CA VAL A 207 -0.68 9.86 -20.26
C VAL A 207 -0.03 8.59 -20.81
N TYR A 208 0.93 8.75 -21.72
CA TYR A 208 1.61 7.67 -22.40
C TYR A 208 3.09 7.59 -21.98
N PRO A 209 3.67 6.39 -21.92
CA PRO A 209 5.09 6.22 -21.64
C PRO A 209 5.96 6.98 -22.64
N LEU A 210 7.01 7.63 -22.14
CA LEU A 210 7.98 8.39 -22.93
C LEU A 210 9.39 8.18 -22.35
N ASN A 211 10.36 7.92 -23.23
CA ASN A 211 11.78 7.81 -22.87
C ASN A 211 12.08 6.83 -21.72
N PHE A 212 11.20 5.85 -21.50
CA PHE A 212 11.23 4.95 -20.37
C PHE A 212 12.20 3.79 -20.60
N GLN A 213 13.18 3.63 -19.70
CA GLN A 213 14.24 2.60 -19.78
C GLN A 213 14.95 2.51 -21.16
N ASN A 214 15.20 3.67 -21.80
CA ASN A 214 15.93 3.75 -23.07
C ASN A 214 17.46 3.91 -22.87
N GLY A 215 17.94 3.77 -21.63
CA GLY A 215 19.35 3.89 -21.25
C GLY A 215 20.08 2.55 -21.16
N THR A 216 21.32 2.59 -20.65
CA THR A 216 22.14 1.39 -20.40
C THR A 216 21.69 0.60 -19.17
N LEU A 217 21.09 1.29 -18.19
CA LEU A 217 20.53 0.68 -16.98
C LEU A 217 19.07 0.28 -17.23
N ILE A 218 18.79 -1.00 -17.05
CA ILE A 218 17.44 -1.58 -17.13
C ILE A 218 17.08 -2.07 -15.74
N GLY A 219 15.97 -1.58 -15.21
CA GLY A 219 15.46 -1.99 -13.91
C GLY A 219 14.55 -3.20 -14.00
N GLY A 220 13.41 -2.99 -14.65
CA GLY A 220 12.33 -3.97 -14.75
C GLY A 220 11.79 -4.11 -16.17
N GLY A 221 10.46 -4.09 -16.28
CA GLY A 221 9.73 -4.23 -17.53
C GLY A 221 9.73 -2.95 -18.35
N LYS A 222 9.58 -3.11 -19.66
CA LYS A 222 9.33 -2.00 -20.58
C LYS A 222 7.83 -1.72 -20.67
N LEU A 223 7.49 -0.46 -20.87
CA LEU A 223 6.11 -0.02 -21.09
C LEU A 223 5.87 0.16 -22.59
N ASP A 224 4.65 -0.12 -23.02
CA ASP A 224 4.23 0.09 -24.41
C ASP A 224 3.87 1.57 -24.62
N PRO A 225 4.54 2.32 -25.52
CA PRO A 225 4.25 3.73 -25.76
C PRO A 225 2.84 3.98 -26.34
N HIS A 226 2.14 2.95 -26.83
CA HIS A 226 0.78 3.06 -27.38
C HIS A 226 -0.31 2.79 -26.34
N ILE A 227 0.05 2.30 -25.15
CA ILE A 227 -0.90 2.01 -24.07
C ILE A 227 -0.79 3.10 -23.00
N PRO A 228 -1.91 3.73 -22.59
CA PRO A 228 -1.84 4.74 -21.55
C PRO A 228 -1.53 4.11 -20.19
N VAL A 229 -0.85 4.88 -19.34
CA VAL A 229 -0.41 4.46 -18.00
C VAL A 229 -1.57 3.99 -17.11
N CYS A 230 -2.79 4.54 -17.30
CA CYS A 230 -3.97 4.14 -16.52
C CYS A 230 -4.60 2.79 -16.93
N ILE A 231 -4.12 2.16 -18.01
CA ILE A 231 -4.59 0.85 -18.47
C ILE A 231 -3.51 -0.21 -18.28
N ASP A 232 -2.24 0.21 -18.21
CA ASP A 232 -1.11 -0.70 -18.11
C ASP A 232 -1.02 -1.36 -16.72
N SER A 233 -0.37 -2.53 -16.70
CA SER A 233 -0.10 -3.37 -15.53
C SER A 233 0.70 -2.62 -14.45
N LEU A 234 1.31 -1.50 -14.82
CA LEU A 234 1.98 -0.56 -13.93
C LEU A 234 1.08 -0.09 -12.77
N LEU A 235 -0.25 0.01 -12.99
CA LEU A 235 -1.19 0.38 -11.94
C LEU A 235 -1.17 -0.56 -10.74
N LEU A 236 -0.97 -1.87 -10.96
CA LEU A 236 -0.90 -2.83 -9.85
C LEU A 236 0.29 -2.52 -8.95
N PHE A 237 1.43 -2.19 -9.54
CA PHE A 237 2.66 -1.91 -8.79
C PHE A 237 2.61 -0.59 -8.02
N ILE A 238 1.98 0.45 -8.60
CA ILE A 238 1.88 1.77 -7.96
C ILE A 238 0.82 1.79 -6.85
N SER A 239 -0.25 1.01 -7.00
CA SER A 239 -1.41 1.05 -6.09
C SER A 239 -1.24 0.18 -4.84
N LEU A 240 -0.31 -0.79 -4.86
CA LEU A 240 0.04 -1.61 -3.68
C LEU A 240 0.81 -0.83 -2.60
N LEU A 241 1.20 0.41 -2.85
CA LEU A 241 2.02 1.21 -1.95
C LEU A 241 1.25 2.10 -0.98
N TYR A 242 -0.08 2.18 -1.08
CA TYR A 242 -0.92 2.87 -0.10
C TYR A 242 -2.36 2.34 -0.18
N PRO A 243 -2.89 1.66 0.85
CA PRO A 243 -4.34 1.48 1.00
C PRO A 243 -5.04 2.82 1.30
#